data_AF-A0A7G8WQH2-F1
#
_entry.id   AF-A0A7G8WQH2-F1
#
_cell.length_a   1.000
_cell.length_b   1.000
_cell.length_c   1.000
_cell.angle_alpha   90.00
_cell.angle_beta   90.00
_cell.angle_gamma   90.00
#
_symmetry.space_group_name_H-M   'P 1'
#
loop_
_entity.id
_entity.type
_entity.pdbx_description
1 polymer ?
#
loop_
_entity_poly.entity_id
_entity_poly.type
_entity_poly.pdbx_seq_one_letter_code
_entity_poly.pdbx_strand_id
1 'polypeptide(L)'
;MTTSPVGEVRGAEVVDLLAALNTGHDGGAGTLHANTASEVPARLEALAAPAGLNRHALHSQLAGAVSVVLHMKRRGPLRSLIEIAVLTRDVNGFVAAAPAVVEGVPAAAGAELLSDLLAERGVARPW
;
A
#
# COMPACT_ATOMS: atom_id res chain seq x y z
N MET A 1 -16.71 -17.58 10.06
CA MET A 1 -16.41 -16.16 10.27
C MET A 1 -16.05 -15.59 8.90
N THR A 2 -16.97 -14.88 8.26
CA THR A 2 -16.76 -14.30 6.91
C THR A 2 -16.14 -12.92 7.09
N THR A 3 -14.87 -12.76 6.77
CA THR A 3 -14.22 -11.43 6.74
C THR A 3 -14.81 -10.64 5.59
N SER A 4 -15.69 -9.69 5.90
CA SER A 4 -16.16 -8.71 4.92
C SER A 4 -14.96 -7.90 4.41
N PRO A 5 -14.83 -7.61 3.10
CA PRO A 5 -13.76 -6.74 2.62
C PRO A 5 -13.87 -5.38 3.32
N VAL A 6 -12.80 -4.94 3.99
CA VAL A 6 -12.75 -3.61 4.60
C VAL A 6 -12.71 -2.58 3.46
N GLY A 7 -13.86 -1.98 3.17
CA GLY A 7 -14.02 -1.07 2.03
C GLY A 7 -13.17 0.19 2.13
N GLU A 8 -13.09 0.80 3.32
CA GLU A 8 -12.26 1.97 3.62
C GLU A 8 -11.82 1.93 5.09
N VAL A 9 -10.51 2.04 5.34
CA VAL A 9 -9.93 2.11 6.68
C VAL A 9 -9.90 3.55 7.17
N ARG A 10 -10.53 3.77 8.33
CA ARG A 10 -10.72 5.06 9.00
C ARG A 10 -10.29 5.04 10.48
N GLY A 11 -10.10 3.86 11.07
CA GLY A 11 -9.71 3.71 12.47
C GLY A 11 -9.04 2.36 12.77
N ALA A 12 -9.47 1.73 13.87
CA ALA A 12 -8.86 0.52 14.42
C ALA A 12 -8.96 -0.72 13.52
N GLU A 13 -9.88 -0.72 12.55
CA GLU A 13 -10.02 -1.75 11.53
C GLU A 13 -8.78 -1.91 10.64
N VAL A 14 -7.79 -1.01 10.74
CA VAL A 14 -6.45 -1.19 10.15
C VAL A 14 -5.77 -2.47 10.64
N VAL A 15 -5.97 -2.84 11.91
CA VAL A 15 -5.36 -4.06 12.49
C VAL A 15 -6.01 -5.29 11.86
N ASP A 16 -7.34 -5.28 11.74
CA ASP A 16 -8.09 -6.35 11.11
C ASP A 16 -7.76 -6.48 9.62
N LEU A 17 -7.62 -5.36 8.91
CA LEU A 17 -7.18 -5.36 7.51
C LEU A 17 -5.80 -6.02 7.38
N LEU A 18 -4.82 -5.58 8.16
CA LEU A 18 -3.46 -6.11 8.07
C LEU A 18 -3.39 -7.58 8.49
N ALA A 19 -4.15 -7.99 9.50
CA ALA A 19 -4.27 -9.39 9.87
C ALA A 19 -4.87 -10.21 8.73
N ALA A 20 -5.97 -9.75 8.12
CA ALA A 20 -6.61 -10.42 7.00
C ALA A 20 -5.64 -10.58 5.81
N LEU A 21 -4.93 -9.51 5.44
CA LEU A 21 -3.97 -9.54 4.34
C LEU A 21 -2.78 -10.48 4.61
N ASN A 22 -2.36 -10.64 5.86
CA ASN A 22 -1.27 -11.57 6.24
C ASN A 22 -1.71 -13.04 6.37
N THR A 23 -2.99 -13.39 6.27
CA THR A 23 -3.48 -14.79 6.42
C THR A 23 -3.47 -15.63 5.14
N GLY A 24 -2.86 -15.15 4.06
CA GLY A 24 -2.59 -15.97 2.87
C GLY A 24 -3.66 -15.96 1.78
N HIS A 25 -4.45 -14.88 1.67
CA HIS A 25 -5.21 -14.62 0.44
C HIS A 25 -4.37 -13.75 -0.51
N ASP A 26 -3.73 -14.40 -1.49
CA ASP A 26 -3.12 -13.69 -2.62
C ASP A 26 -4.21 -12.84 -3.30
N GLY A 27 -4.01 -11.52 -3.31
CA GLY A 27 -4.90 -10.57 -3.98
C GLY A 27 -5.85 -9.77 -3.09
N GLY A 28 -5.62 -9.73 -1.77
CA GLY A 28 -6.35 -8.81 -0.89
C GLY A 28 -6.06 -7.34 -1.19
N ALA A 29 -7.06 -6.47 -1.01
CA ALA A 29 -6.94 -5.02 -1.17
C ALA A 29 -7.82 -4.28 -0.17
N GLY A 30 -7.46 -3.02 0.10
CA GLY A 30 -8.25 -2.09 0.91
C GLY A 30 -8.05 -0.66 0.42
N THR A 31 -8.87 0.27 0.91
CA THR A 31 -8.71 1.70 0.62
C THR A 31 -8.48 2.49 1.89
N LEU A 32 -7.70 3.58 1.79
CA LEU A 32 -7.46 4.52 2.88
C LEU A 32 -7.33 5.93 2.32
N HIS A 33 -7.61 6.94 3.14
CA HIS A 33 -7.44 8.34 2.74
C HIS A 33 -6.02 8.84 3.03
N ALA A 34 -5.28 9.22 1.98
CA ALA A 34 -3.97 9.87 2.03
C ALA A 34 -3.85 10.90 0.90
N ASN A 35 -3.03 11.95 1.08
CA ASN A 35 -2.84 12.97 0.04
C ASN A 35 -1.75 12.60 -0.97
N THR A 36 -0.88 11.66 -0.59
CA THR A 36 0.23 11.14 -1.40
C THR A 36 0.46 9.66 -1.05
N ALA A 37 1.09 8.90 -1.95
CA ALA A 37 1.42 7.51 -1.64
C ALA A 37 2.48 7.41 -0.52
N SER A 38 3.40 8.39 -0.43
CA SER A 38 4.43 8.47 0.61
C SER A 38 3.88 8.70 2.02
N GLU A 39 2.69 9.29 2.15
CA GLU A 39 2.00 9.48 3.44
C GLU A 39 1.35 8.20 3.98
N VAL A 40 1.15 7.18 3.15
CA VAL A 40 0.41 5.96 3.55
C VAL A 40 1.01 5.28 4.78
N PRO A 41 2.33 5.02 4.88
CA PRO A 41 2.89 4.39 6.06
C PRO A 41 2.62 5.19 7.35
N ALA A 42 2.82 6.51 7.32
CA ALA A 42 2.54 7.38 8.46
C ALA A 42 1.04 7.43 8.82
N ARG A 43 0.16 7.37 7.82
CA ARG A 43 -1.29 7.28 8.04
C ARG A 43 -1.67 5.99 8.74
N LEU A 44 -1.10 4.87 8.32
CA LEU A 44 -1.31 3.56 8.96
C LEU A 44 -0.77 3.56 10.40
N GLU A 45 0.38 4.20 10.66
CA GLU A 45 0.91 4.40 12.02
C GLU A 45 -0.11 5.12 12.91
N ALA A 46 -0.67 6.23 12.42
CA ALA A 46 -1.63 7.03 13.18
C ALA A 46 -2.94 6.27 13.47
N LEU A 47 -3.37 5.38 12.56
CA LEU A 47 -4.58 4.56 12.73
C LEU A 47 -4.34 3.37 13.66
N ALA A 48 -3.15 2.78 13.60
CA ALA A 48 -2.77 1.58 14.33
C ALA A 48 -2.43 1.86 15.80
N ALA A 49 -1.84 3.03 16.08
CA ALA A 49 -1.45 3.44 17.43
C ALA A 49 -2.62 3.41 18.45
N PRO A 50 -3.78 4.04 18.21
CA PRO A 50 -4.91 3.95 19.13
C PRO A 50 -5.54 2.55 19.21
N ALA A 51 -5.29 1.69 18.21
CA ALA A 51 -5.70 0.29 18.19
C ALA A 51 -4.73 -0.65 18.95
N GLY A 52 -3.69 -0.10 19.58
CA GLY A 52 -2.72 -0.85 20.38
C GLY A 52 -1.61 -1.53 19.57
N LEU A 53 -1.55 -1.32 18.26
CA LEU A 53 -0.49 -1.88 17.42
C LEU A 53 0.67 -0.87 17.34
N ASN A 54 1.81 -1.23 17.94
CA ASN A 54 2.99 -0.35 17.94
C ASN A 54 3.61 -0.24 16.53
N ARG A 55 4.42 0.81 16.34
CA ARG A 55 5.06 1.13 15.05
C ARG A 55 5.84 -0.04 14.43
N HIS A 56 6.67 -0.74 15.21
CA HIS A 56 7.45 -1.87 14.69
C HIS A 56 6.55 -3.03 14.24
N ALA A 57 5.55 -3.37 15.05
CA ALA A 57 4.59 -4.43 14.72
C ALA A 57 3.78 -4.07 13.46
N LEU A 58 3.35 -2.80 13.33
CA LEU A 58 2.70 -2.30 12.14
C LEU A 58 3.57 -2.47 10.89
N HIS A 59 4.81 -1.99 10.93
CA HIS A 59 5.71 -2.06 9.77
C HIS A 59 6.11 -3.50 9.43
N SER A 60 6.15 -4.39 10.42
CA SER A 60 6.31 -5.82 10.18
C SER A 60 5.13 -6.39 9.39
N GLN A 61 3.90 -6.12 9.85
CA GLN A 61 2.66 -6.57 9.21
C GLN A 61 2.47 -5.97 7.82
N LEU A 62 2.73 -4.67 7.66
CA LEU A 62 2.54 -3.95 6.41
C LEU A 62 3.44 -4.49 5.29
N ALA A 63 4.72 -4.72 5.59
CA ALA A 63 5.66 -5.24 4.60
C ALA A 63 5.35 -6.68 4.16
N GLY A 64 4.70 -7.48 5.02
CA GLY A 64 4.24 -8.82 4.67
C GLY A 64 2.92 -8.82 3.89
N ALA A 65 2.09 -7.79 4.07
CA ALA A 65 0.74 -7.72 3.52
C ALA A 65 0.62 -6.94 2.20
N VAL A 66 1.40 -5.88 2.01
CA VAL A 66 1.15 -4.90 0.95
C VAL A 66 2.42 -4.62 0.15
N SER A 67 2.36 -4.88 -1.15
CA SER A 67 3.48 -4.61 -2.07
C SER A 67 3.37 -3.25 -2.76
N VAL A 68 2.16 -2.80 -3.08
CA VAL A 68 1.93 -1.62 -3.94
C VAL A 68 0.82 -0.74 -3.38
N VAL A 69 1.00 0.57 -3.50
CA VAL A 69 -0.01 1.60 -3.26
C VAL A 69 -0.43 2.23 -4.59
N LEU A 70 -1.73 2.25 -4.84
CA LEU A 70 -2.35 2.93 -5.99
C LEU A 70 -2.98 4.24 -5.51
N HIS A 71 -2.36 5.37 -5.84
CA HIS A 71 -2.83 6.67 -5.42
C HIS A 71 -3.74 7.29 -6.48
N MET A 72 -5.02 7.41 -6.12
CA MET A 72 -6.09 7.93 -6.96
C MET A 72 -6.39 9.39 -6.63
N LYS A 73 -6.38 10.27 -7.64
CA LYS A 73 -6.79 11.67 -7.49
C LYS A 73 -8.07 11.95 -8.25
N ARG A 74 -8.94 12.78 -7.66
CA ARG A 74 -10.14 13.26 -8.35
C ARG A 74 -9.79 14.43 -9.26
N ARG A 75 -10.16 14.34 -10.54
CA ARG A 75 -10.05 15.38 -11.56
C ARG A 75 -11.44 15.66 -12.12
N GLY A 76 -12.11 16.66 -11.56
CA GLY A 76 -13.52 16.92 -11.87
C GLY A 76 -14.42 15.75 -11.45
N PRO A 77 -15.29 15.21 -12.33
CA PRO A 77 -16.18 14.09 -11.99
C PRO A 77 -15.46 12.73 -11.96
N LEU A 78 -14.26 12.61 -12.53
CA LEU A 78 -13.55 11.35 -12.69
C LEU A 78 -12.45 11.18 -11.65
N ARG A 79 -12.15 9.93 -11.29
CA ARG A 79 -10.93 9.57 -10.55
C ARG A 79 -9.91 9.00 -11.53
N SER A 80 -8.69 9.47 -11.44
CA SER A 80 -7.55 8.96 -12.22
C SER A 80 -6.47 8.46 -11.27
N LEU A 81 -5.84 7.34 -11.63
CA LEU A 81 -4.59 6.91 -11.02
C LEU A 81 -3.52 7.95 -11.37
N ILE A 82 -2.91 8.55 -10.36
CA ILE A 82 -1.85 9.55 -10.55
C ILE A 82 -0.48 9.06 -10.12
N GLU A 83 -0.44 8.02 -9.28
CA GLU A 83 0.82 7.46 -8.80
C GLU A 83 0.66 5.99 -8.43
N ILE A 84 1.65 5.19 -8.80
CA ILE A 84 1.88 3.84 -8.30
C ILE A 84 3.16 3.91 -7.48
N ALA A 85 3.13 3.46 -6.23
CA ALA A 85 4.30 3.36 -5.39
C ALA A 85 4.49 1.93 -4.89
N VAL A 86 5.73 1.45 -4.87
CA VAL A 86 6.10 0.15 -4.31
C VAL A 86 6.49 0.35 -2.85
N LEU A 87 5.98 -0.49 -1.96
CA LEU A 87 6.37 -0.48 -0.56
C LEU A 87 7.68 -1.24 -0.38
N THR A 88 8.66 -0.58 0.23
CA THR A 88 10.01 -1.11 0.49
C THR A 88 10.36 -0.87 1.95
N ARG A 89 11.38 -1.57 2.48
CA ARG A 89 11.92 -1.29 3.80
C ARG A 89 13.11 -0.34 3.70
N ASP A 90 13.11 0.69 4.54
CA ASP A 90 14.25 1.59 4.72
C ASP A 90 15.36 0.95 5.57
N VAL A 91 16.45 1.70 5.77
CA VAL A 91 17.60 1.27 6.57
C VAL A 91 17.28 0.99 8.04
N ASN A 92 16.15 1.51 8.54
CA ASN A 92 15.66 1.28 9.90
C ASN A 92 14.67 0.11 9.98
N GLY A 93 14.39 -0.54 8.85
CA GLY A 93 13.42 -1.63 8.74
C GLY A 93 11.96 -1.17 8.64
N PHE A 94 11.71 0.14 8.53
CA PHE A 94 10.36 0.70 8.38
C PHE A 94 9.96 0.76 6.91
N VAL A 95 8.68 0.54 6.65
CA VAL A 95 8.10 0.61 5.31
C VAL A 95 8.04 2.07 4.83
N ALA A 96 8.58 2.29 3.64
CA ALA A 96 8.48 3.53 2.88
C ALA A 96 7.89 3.24 1.50
N ALA A 97 7.16 4.20 0.95
CA ALA A 97 6.65 4.11 -0.42
C ALA A 97 7.68 4.71 -1.39
N ALA A 98 8.14 3.91 -2.34
CA ALA A 98 9.00 4.32 -3.44
C ALA A 98 8.13 4.56 -4.68
N PRO A 99 8.04 5.80 -5.20
CA PRO A 99 7.30 6.08 -6.43
C PRO A 99 7.84 5.25 -7.59
N ALA A 100 6.95 4.54 -8.28
CA ALA A 100 7.25 3.67 -9.41
C ALA A 100 6.72 4.23 -10.73
N VAL A 101 5.52 4.81 -10.70
CA VAL A 101 4.93 5.52 -11.84
C VAL A 101 4.27 6.78 -11.30
N VAL A 102 4.53 7.94 -11.90
CA VAL A 102 3.89 9.22 -11.55
C VAL A 102 3.34 9.85 -12.82
N GLU A 103 2.03 10.11 -12.86
CA GLU A 103 1.33 10.66 -14.02
C GLU A 103 1.60 9.86 -15.32
N GLY A 104 1.73 8.54 -15.20
CA GLY A 104 2.04 7.63 -16.32
C GLY A 104 3.52 7.54 -16.70
N VAL A 105 4.41 8.29 -16.03
CA VAL A 105 5.85 8.26 -16.27
C VAL A 105 6.56 7.37 -15.24
N PRO A 106 7.34 6.36 -15.66
CA PRO A 106 8.14 5.55 -14.75
C PRO A 106 9.16 6.36 -13.97
N ALA A 107 9.25 6.12 -12.65
CA ALA A 107 10.25 6.69 -11.76
C ALA A 107 11.32 5.65 -11.44
N ALA A 108 12.57 5.91 -11.84
CA ALA A 108 13.63 4.91 -12.02
C ALA A 108 13.68 3.79 -10.96
N ALA A 109 13.93 4.12 -9.68
CA ALA A 109 14.13 3.10 -8.66
C ALA A 109 12.86 2.29 -8.33
N GLY A 110 11.69 2.93 -8.28
CA GLY A 110 10.44 2.23 -8.02
C GLY A 110 9.92 1.46 -9.24
N ALA A 111 10.23 1.92 -10.46
CA ALA A 111 9.80 1.29 -11.70
C ALA A 111 10.42 -0.10 -11.90
N GLU A 112 11.71 -0.27 -11.54
CA GLU A 112 12.34 -1.60 -11.57
C GLU A 112 11.71 -2.53 -10.53
N LEU A 113 11.50 -2.05 -9.30
CA LEU A 113 10.82 -2.84 -8.26
C LEU A 113 9.41 -3.28 -8.68
N LEU A 114 8.65 -2.37 -9.31
CA LEU A 114 7.33 -2.70 -9.84
C LEU A 114 7.43 -3.69 -10.99
N SER A 115 8.44 -3.56 -11.85
CA SER A 115 8.68 -4.51 -12.95
C SER A 115 8.94 -5.92 -12.43
N ASP A 116 9.74 -6.06 -11.38
CA ASP A 116 10.04 -7.35 -10.77
C ASP A 116 8.78 -7.98 -10.18
N LEU A 117 7.98 -7.20 -9.44
CA LEU A 117 6.70 -7.65 -8.89
C LEU A 117 5.69 -8.11 -9.97
N LEU A 118 5.68 -7.42 -11.11
CA LEU A 118 4.83 -7.78 -12.26
C LEU A 118 5.34 -9.05 -12.95
N ALA A 119 6.67 -9.16 -13.15
CA ALA A 119 7.30 -10.33 -13.75
C ALA A 119 7.09 -11.61 -12.94
N GLU A 120 7.21 -11.53 -11.61
CA GLU A 120 6.89 -12.63 -10.68
C GLU A 120 5.45 -13.14 -10.84
N ARG A 121 4.54 -12.26 -11.28
CA ARG A 121 3.12 -12.56 -11.51
C ARG A 121 2.79 -12.87 -12.97
N GLY A 122 3.80 -12.95 -13.84
CA GLY A 122 3.61 -13.18 -15.28
C GLY A 122 2.89 -12.05 -16.01
N VAL A 123 2.92 -10.82 -15.47
CA VAL A 123 2.27 -9.64 -16.05
C VAL A 123 3.29 -8.85 -16.88
N ALA A 124 2.94 -8.55 -18.14
CA ALA A 124 3.79 -7.72 -19.00
C ALA A 124 3.88 -6.27 -18.51
N ARG A 125 5.03 -5.63 -18.72
CA ARG A 125 5.24 -4.23 -18.35
C ARG A 125 4.28 -3.34 -19.15
N PRO A 126 3.50 -2.46 -18.50
CA PRO A 126 2.56 -1.58 -19.19
C PRO A 126 3.21 -0.30 -19.75
N TRP A 127 4.53 -0.15 -19.67
CA TRP A 127 5.32 0.97 -20.19
C TRP A 127 6.50 0.50 -21.04
#